data_AF-A0A9D8QZQ3-F1
#
_entry.id   AF-A0A9D8QZQ3-F1
#
_cell.length_a   1.000
_cell.length_b   1.000
_cell.length_c   1.000
_cell.angle_alpha   90.00
_cell.angle_beta   90.00
_cell.angle_gamma   90.00
#
_symmetry.space_group_name_H-M   'P 1'
#
loop_
_entity.id
_entity.type
_entity.pdbx_description
1 polymer ?
#
loop_
_entity_poly.entity_id
_entity_poly.type
_entity_poly.pdbx_seq_one_letter_code
_entity_poly.pdbx_strand_id
1 'polypeptide(L)'
;MRSTLITFLLLMSCLTCLKAQDYDAWFQDKTLRLDYTFSGDNKHQYISLDEMKYSAGWYGRRVNMDSLLLLGNGQLCMKDSETGRVIYRHSFSTLFQEWQTTEEATRVQKSFENVFLVPFPKRSADITITLTDTHNKVQSELKHHVDPQDIL
;
A
#
# COMPACT_ATOMS: atom_id res chain seq x y z
N MET A 1 27.40 2.16 -42.75
CA MET A 1 26.05 1.65 -43.04
C MET A 1 25.67 0.46 -42.16
N ARG A 2 26.48 -0.60 -42.01
CA ARG A 2 26.16 -1.74 -41.11
C ARG A 2 26.24 -1.39 -39.62
N SER A 3 27.22 -0.58 -39.17
CA SER A 3 27.30 -0.18 -37.76
C SER A 3 26.17 0.77 -37.34
N THR A 4 25.79 1.73 -38.20
CA THR A 4 24.66 2.64 -37.97
C THR A 4 23.32 1.92 -37.88
N LEU A 5 23.14 0.81 -38.60
CA LEU A 5 21.92 -0.01 -38.53
C LEU A 5 21.81 -0.76 -37.20
N ILE A 6 22.93 -1.26 -36.66
CA ILE A 6 22.98 -1.95 -35.37
C ILE A 6 22.72 -0.97 -34.22
N THR A 7 23.29 0.24 -34.27
CA THR A 7 23.03 1.28 -33.26
C THR A 7 21.56 1.71 -33.26
N PHE A 8 20.93 1.82 -34.43
CA PHE A 8 19.51 2.16 -34.55
C PHE A 8 18.60 1.04 -34.01
N LEU A 9 18.94 -0.22 -34.27
CA LEU A 9 18.20 -1.38 -33.77
C LEU A 9 18.29 -1.51 -32.23
N LEU A 10 19.47 -1.21 -31.65
CA LEU A 10 19.68 -1.19 -30.20
C LEU A 10 18.91 -0.04 -29.53
N LEU A 11 18.83 1.13 -30.18
CA LEU A 11 18.08 2.28 -29.67
C LEU A 11 16.56 2.00 -29.67
N MET A 12 16.05 1.31 -30.70
CA MET A 12 14.65 0.90 -30.79
C MET A 12 14.27 -0.19 -29.77
N SER A 13 15.18 -1.10 -29.40
CA SER A 13 14.91 -2.11 -28.36
C SER A 13 14.94 -1.52 -26.94
N CYS A 14 15.68 -0.43 -26.70
CA CYS A 14 15.62 0.29 -25.42
C CYS A 14 14.29 1.02 -25.19
N LEU A 15 13.63 1.50 -26.26
CA LEU A 15 12.37 2.25 -26.18
C LEU A 15 11.17 1.37 -25.79
N THR A 16 11.23 0.06 -26.02
CA THR A 16 10.12 -0.87 -25.68
C THR A 16 10.12 -1.31 -24.22
N CYS A 17 11.10 -0.91 -23.42
CA CYS A 17 11.22 -1.28 -22.00
C CYS A 17 10.48 -0.32 -21.04
N LEU A 18 9.99 0.82 -21.53
CA LEU A 18 9.27 1.80 -20.71
C LEU A 18 7.77 1.50 -20.68
N LYS A 19 7.37 0.40 -20.00
CA LYS A 19 5.96 0.24 -19.61
C LYS A 19 5.74 1.00 -18.29
N ALA A 20 5.34 2.26 -18.40
CA ALA A 20 4.73 2.96 -17.28
C ALA A 20 3.57 2.10 -16.74
N GLN A 21 3.46 1.98 -15.42
CA GLN A 21 2.33 1.27 -14.82
C GLN A 21 1.06 2.03 -15.16
N ASP A 22 0.21 1.40 -15.95
CA ASP A 22 -1.07 1.97 -16.35
C ASP A 22 -2.08 1.80 -15.22
N TYR A 23 -2.52 2.92 -14.65
CA TYR A 23 -3.58 2.94 -13.64
C TYR A 23 -4.83 2.20 -14.14
N ASP A 24 -5.23 2.45 -15.39
CA ASP A 24 -6.46 1.91 -15.96
C ASP A 24 -6.36 0.41 -16.21
N ALA A 25 -5.16 -0.19 -16.21
CA ALA A 25 -5.01 -1.63 -16.28
C ALA A 25 -5.47 -2.34 -14.99
N TRP A 26 -5.36 -1.68 -13.83
CA TRP A 26 -5.55 -2.32 -12.51
C TRP A 26 -6.71 -1.75 -11.70
N PHE A 27 -7.07 -0.48 -11.92
CA PHE A 27 -7.95 0.26 -11.01
C PHE A 27 -9.17 0.85 -11.72
N GLN A 28 -10.29 0.93 -11.00
CA GLN A 28 -11.45 1.73 -11.38
C GLN A 28 -11.30 3.13 -10.79
N ASP A 29 -11.92 4.14 -11.42
CA ASP A 29 -11.99 5.51 -10.88
C ASP A 29 -12.93 5.61 -9.67
N LYS A 30 -12.51 4.96 -8.60
CA LYS A 30 -13.16 4.83 -7.30
C LYS A 30 -12.07 4.75 -6.23
N THR A 31 -12.42 5.13 -5.02
CA THR A 31 -11.55 5.02 -3.85
C THR A 31 -12.04 3.88 -2.98
N LEU A 32 -11.14 2.96 -2.61
CA LEU A 32 -11.34 2.01 -1.53
C LEU A 32 -10.79 2.64 -0.25
N ARG A 33 -11.68 2.89 0.71
CA ARG A 33 -11.37 3.36 2.06
C ARG A 33 -11.24 2.14 2.96
N LEU A 34 -10.11 2.05 3.66
CA LEU A 34 -9.79 0.97 4.57
C LEU A 34 -9.63 1.55 5.97
N ASP A 35 -10.55 1.18 6.86
CA ASP A 35 -10.54 1.60 8.25
C ASP A 35 -9.89 0.48 9.08
N TYR A 36 -8.82 0.79 9.81
CA TYR A 36 -8.11 -0.13 10.68
C TYR A 36 -8.10 0.37 12.11
N THR A 37 -8.07 -0.58 13.04
CA THR A 37 -7.70 -0.32 14.44
C THR A 37 -6.28 -0.82 14.68
N PHE A 38 -5.39 0.09 15.08
CA PHE A 38 -4.08 -0.26 15.61
C PHE A 38 -4.16 -0.24 17.14
N SER A 39 -3.79 -1.34 17.77
CA SER A 39 -3.93 -1.50 19.22
C SER A 39 -2.71 -2.15 19.86
N GLY A 40 -2.55 -1.92 21.16
CA GLY A 40 -1.47 -2.51 21.94
C GLY A 40 -0.93 -1.59 23.01
N ASP A 41 0.34 -1.79 23.35
CA ASP A 41 1.10 -1.09 24.37
C ASP A 41 2.51 -0.75 23.84
N ASN A 42 3.45 -0.41 24.72
CA ASN A 42 4.82 -0.08 24.32
C ASN A 42 5.65 -1.29 23.82
N LYS A 43 5.15 -2.53 23.95
CA LYS A 43 5.84 -3.78 23.58
C LYS A 43 5.09 -4.61 22.55
N HIS A 44 3.78 -4.53 22.50
CA HIS A 44 2.92 -5.33 21.63
C HIS A 44 2.09 -4.45 20.71
N GLN A 45 1.89 -4.93 19.48
CA GLN A 45 1.20 -4.21 18.41
C GLN A 45 0.30 -5.17 17.64
N TYR A 46 -0.95 -4.80 17.49
CA TYR A 46 -1.96 -5.55 16.74
C TYR A 46 -2.64 -4.64 15.74
N ILE A 47 -2.91 -5.19 14.56
CA ILE A 47 -3.59 -4.50 13.48
C ILE A 47 -4.86 -5.30 13.17
N SER A 48 -6.01 -4.65 13.20
CA SER A 48 -7.30 -5.24 12.85
C SER A 48 -7.98 -4.41 11.76
N LEU A 49 -8.51 -5.08 10.75
CA LEU A 49 -9.41 -4.44 9.79
C LEU A 49 -10.75 -4.20 10.49
N ASP A 50 -11.23 -2.96 10.44
CA ASP A 50 -12.52 -2.56 11.00
C ASP A 50 -13.59 -2.62 9.90
N GLU A 51 -13.43 -1.80 8.85
CA GLU A 51 -14.41 -1.71 7.77
C GLU A 51 -13.76 -1.38 6.43
N MET A 52 -14.41 -1.80 5.34
CA MET A 52 -14.07 -1.40 3.98
C MET A 52 -15.23 -0.62 3.39
N LYS A 53 -14.94 0.53 2.77
CA LYS A 53 -15.94 1.37 2.10
C LYS A 53 -15.43 1.77 0.73
N TYR A 54 -16.32 2.11 -0.18
CA TYR A 54 -15.91 2.73 -1.44
C TYR A 54 -16.72 3.97 -1.77
N SER A 55 -16.09 4.87 -2.54
CA SER A 55 -16.71 6.07 -3.07
C SER A 55 -16.29 6.31 -4.51
N ALA A 56 -17.09 7.11 -5.23
CA ALA A 56 -16.81 7.46 -6.61
C ALA A 56 -15.57 8.39 -6.72
N GLY A 57 -14.78 8.19 -7.76
CA GLY A 57 -13.57 8.96 -8.06
C GLY A 57 -12.33 8.47 -7.31
N TRP A 58 -11.17 8.61 -7.96
CA TRP A 58 -9.86 8.46 -7.35
C TRP A 58 -9.03 9.74 -7.52
N TYR A 59 -8.67 10.35 -6.40
CA TYR A 59 -7.98 11.65 -6.33
C TYR A 59 -6.51 11.53 -5.90
N GLY A 60 -6.01 10.31 -5.68
CA GLY A 60 -4.61 10.08 -5.39
C GLY A 60 -3.76 9.95 -6.66
N ARG A 61 -2.52 9.48 -6.48
CA ARG A 61 -1.57 9.36 -7.59
C ARG A 61 -2.02 8.28 -8.61
N ARG A 62 -1.60 8.45 -9.86
CA ARG A 62 -1.82 7.50 -10.97
C ARG A 62 -0.52 7.04 -11.64
N VAL A 63 0.61 7.44 -11.08
CA VAL A 63 1.97 7.10 -11.53
C VAL A 63 2.79 6.65 -10.33
N ASN A 64 3.87 5.89 -10.56
CA ASN A 64 4.73 5.36 -9.50
C ASN A 64 3.90 4.62 -8.43
N MET A 65 2.94 3.81 -8.88
CA MET A 65 1.95 3.18 -8.01
C MET A 65 2.59 2.07 -7.16
N ASP A 66 3.56 1.35 -7.71
CA ASP A 66 4.30 0.26 -7.06
C ASP A 66 5.53 0.69 -6.25
N SER A 67 5.77 1.99 -6.10
CA SER A 67 6.92 2.53 -5.37
C SER A 67 6.52 3.49 -4.25
N LEU A 68 7.49 3.76 -3.37
CA LEU A 68 7.36 4.67 -2.23
C LEU A 68 8.33 5.82 -2.41
N LEU A 69 7.88 7.04 -2.13
CA LEU A 69 8.75 8.21 -2.06
C LEU A 69 9.60 8.20 -0.78
N LEU A 70 8.99 7.81 0.34
CA LEU A 70 9.61 7.67 1.66
C LEU A 70 9.16 6.35 2.27
N LEU A 71 9.98 5.75 3.16
CA LEU A 71 9.63 4.48 3.80
C LEU A 71 8.50 4.61 4.81
N GLY A 72 8.42 5.73 5.54
CA GLY A 72 7.51 5.91 6.67
C GLY A 72 7.81 4.96 7.84
N ASN A 73 7.00 5.06 8.90
CA ASN A 73 7.02 4.09 10.00
C ASN A 73 5.98 2.98 9.82
N GLY A 74 5.17 3.06 8.76
CA GLY A 74 4.27 2.02 8.32
C GLY A 74 4.06 2.06 6.82
N GLN A 75 3.69 0.92 6.25
CA GLN A 75 3.51 0.74 4.82
C GLN A 75 2.24 -0.04 4.53
N LEU A 76 1.55 0.37 3.45
CA LEU A 76 0.49 -0.35 2.80
C LEU A 76 1.03 -0.87 1.47
N CYS A 77 0.86 -2.16 1.22
CA CYS A 77 1.19 -2.81 -0.04
C CYS A 77 -0.04 -3.54 -0.56
N MET A 78 -0.44 -3.26 -1.79
CA MET A 78 -1.52 -3.95 -2.49
C MET A 78 -0.93 -4.77 -3.63
N LYS A 79 -1.27 -6.05 -3.65
CA LYS A 79 -0.89 -6.99 -4.72
C LYS A 79 -2.14 -7.51 -5.41
N ASP A 80 -2.08 -7.63 -6.73
CA ASP A 80 -3.08 -8.40 -7.47
C ASP A 80 -3.01 -9.87 -7.02
N SER A 81 -4.14 -10.45 -6.61
CA SER A 81 -4.15 -11.78 -5.98
C SER A 81 -3.84 -12.91 -6.97
N GLU A 82 -4.12 -12.71 -8.27
CA GLU A 82 -3.88 -13.71 -9.32
C GLU A 82 -2.39 -13.79 -9.68
N THR A 83 -1.75 -12.63 -9.91
CA THR A 83 -0.38 -12.56 -10.42
C THR A 83 0.66 -12.33 -9.32
N GLY A 84 0.25 -11.93 -8.12
CA GLY A 84 1.15 -11.52 -7.03
C GLY A 84 1.88 -10.20 -7.29
N ARG A 85 1.57 -9.50 -8.39
CA ARG A 85 2.21 -8.24 -8.76
C ARG A 85 1.82 -7.14 -7.79
N VAL A 86 2.79 -6.36 -7.32
CA VAL A 86 2.51 -5.13 -6.57
C VAL A 86 1.88 -4.11 -7.51
N ILE A 87 0.67 -3.66 -7.17
CA ILE A 87 -0.11 -2.72 -7.98
C ILE A 87 -0.27 -1.36 -7.31
N TYR A 88 -0.18 -1.29 -5.98
CA TYR A 88 -0.17 -0.02 -5.25
C TYR A 88 0.66 -0.12 -3.96
N ARG A 89 1.36 0.95 -3.61
CA ARG A 89 2.04 1.11 -2.32
C ARG A 89 1.72 2.46 -1.69
N HIS A 90 1.75 2.56 -0.38
CA HIS A 90 1.68 3.83 0.33
C HIS A 90 2.46 3.72 1.63
N SER A 91 3.02 4.82 2.11
CA SER A 91 3.72 4.86 3.40
C SER A 91 3.13 5.96 4.26
N PHE A 92 3.24 5.76 5.56
CA PHE A 92 2.62 6.61 6.57
C PHE A 92 3.39 6.54 7.89
N SER A 93 3.00 7.41 8.81
CA SER A 93 3.30 7.34 10.25
C SER A 93 2.01 7.63 10.99
N THR A 94 1.87 7.16 12.24
CA THR A 94 0.60 7.23 12.97
C THR A 94 0.77 7.77 14.38
N LEU A 95 -0.30 8.36 14.90
CA LEU A 95 -0.39 8.78 16.30
C LEU A 95 -0.23 7.60 17.26
N PHE A 96 -0.67 6.40 16.87
CA PHE A 96 -0.45 5.18 17.65
C PHE A 96 1.05 4.96 17.92
N GLN A 97 1.90 5.03 16.89
CA GLN A 97 3.35 4.82 17.04
C GLN A 97 4.02 5.93 17.86
N GLU A 98 3.51 7.16 17.81
CA GLU A 98 3.96 8.23 18.72
C GLU A 98 3.56 7.90 20.17
N TRP A 99 2.29 7.53 20.40
CA TRP A 99 1.77 7.18 21.72
C TRP A 99 2.52 6.02 22.37
N GLN A 100 2.96 5.02 21.60
CA GLN A 100 3.76 3.90 22.10
C GLN A 100 5.08 4.31 22.78
N THR A 101 5.60 5.50 22.49
CA THR A 101 6.82 6.03 23.12
C THR A 101 6.56 6.75 24.45
N THR A 102 5.29 6.89 24.84
CA THR A 102 4.90 7.59 26.08
C THR A 102 4.97 6.67 27.29
N GLU A 103 5.07 7.27 28.48
CA GLU A 103 5.00 6.53 29.75
C GLU A 103 3.65 5.82 29.92
N GLU A 104 2.56 6.38 29.40
CA GLU A 104 1.23 5.80 29.49
C GLU A 104 1.17 4.41 28.82
N ALA A 105 1.81 4.26 27.65
CA ALA A 105 1.85 2.99 26.92
C ALA A 105 2.58 1.87 27.68
N THR A 106 3.30 2.17 28.76
CA THR A 106 3.91 1.15 29.64
C THR A 106 2.91 0.57 30.66
N ARG A 107 1.73 1.20 30.81
CA ARG A 107 0.78 0.91 31.89
C ARG A 107 -0.57 0.42 31.38
N VAL A 108 -0.99 0.86 30.20
CA VAL A 108 -2.30 0.53 29.62
C VAL A 108 -2.18 0.18 28.15
N GLN A 109 -3.13 -0.65 27.69
CA GLN A 109 -3.34 -0.89 26.27
C GLN A 109 -4.40 0.06 25.72
N LYS A 110 -4.16 0.58 24.51
CA LYS A 110 -5.11 1.44 23.80
C LYS A 110 -5.28 1.00 22.36
N SER A 111 -6.35 1.47 21.75
CA SER A 111 -6.67 1.34 20.33
C SER A 111 -6.78 2.72 19.68
N PHE A 112 -6.36 2.80 18.42
CA PHE A 112 -6.38 4.00 17.60
C PHE A 112 -6.91 3.66 16.22
N GLU A 113 -7.86 4.45 15.75
CA GLU A 113 -8.42 4.35 14.40
C GLU A 113 -7.44 4.94 13.38
N ASN A 114 -7.26 4.25 12.25
CA ASN A 114 -6.38 4.64 11.17
C ASN A 114 -7.06 4.35 9.83
N VAL A 115 -7.22 5.38 9.00
CA VAL A 115 -7.91 5.30 7.72
C VAL A 115 -6.93 5.47 6.57
N PHE A 116 -6.97 4.56 5.60
CA PHE A 116 -6.16 4.67 4.38
C PHE A 116 -7.05 4.66 3.14
N LEU A 117 -6.73 5.54 2.20
CA LEU A 117 -7.40 5.62 0.90
C LEU A 117 -6.50 5.02 -0.16
N VAL A 118 -7.03 4.03 -0.88
CA VAL A 118 -6.32 3.33 -1.96
C VAL A 118 -7.19 3.31 -3.22
N PRO A 119 -6.59 3.21 -4.42
CA PRO A 119 -7.38 3.08 -5.63
C PRO A 119 -8.16 1.76 -5.61
N PHE A 120 -9.43 1.79 -6.05
CA PHE A 120 -10.28 0.60 -6.03
C PHE A 120 -9.87 -0.39 -7.12
N PRO A 121 -9.53 -1.66 -6.79
CA PRO A 121 -9.01 -2.60 -7.76
C PRO A 121 -10.13 -3.16 -8.68
N LYS A 122 -9.77 -3.49 -9.92
CA LYS A 122 -10.68 -4.14 -10.89
C LYS A 122 -10.89 -5.63 -10.61
N ARG A 123 -9.90 -6.27 -9.97
CA ARG A 123 -9.86 -7.69 -9.63
C ARG A 123 -9.50 -7.84 -8.16
N SER A 124 -9.64 -9.04 -7.63
CA SER A 124 -9.28 -9.35 -6.25
C SER A 124 -7.82 -9.00 -5.96
N ALA A 125 -7.59 -8.42 -4.79
CA ALA A 125 -6.29 -7.94 -4.37
C ALA A 125 -6.01 -8.32 -2.91
N ASP A 126 -4.74 -8.59 -2.63
CA ASP A 126 -4.26 -8.81 -1.27
C ASP A 126 -3.65 -7.50 -0.75
N ILE A 127 -4.11 -7.04 0.41
CA ILE A 127 -3.58 -5.86 1.08
C ILE A 127 -2.76 -6.30 2.29
N THR A 128 -1.56 -5.75 2.40
CA THR A 128 -0.68 -5.91 3.56
C THR A 128 -0.44 -4.55 4.19
N ILE A 129 -0.76 -4.42 5.47
CA ILE A 129 -0.38 -3.29 6.33
C ILE A 129 0.74 -3.74 7.23
N THR A 130 1.82 -2.98 7.27
CA THR A 130 3.00 -3.27 8.08
C THR A 130 3.35 -2.06 8.94
N LEU A 131 3.63 -2.29 10.22
CA LEU A 131 4.21 -1.31 11.13
C LEU A 131 5.68 -1.67 11.39
N THR A 132 6.56 -0.68 11.33
CA THR A 132 7.99 -0.84 11.56
C THR A 132 8.49 0.00 12.73
N ASP A 133 9.59 -0.43 13.33
CA ASP A 133 10.35 0.39 14.28
C ASP A 133 11.26 1.41 13.56
N THR A 134 12.00 2.20 14.34
CA THR A 134 12.94 3.22 13.86
C THR A 134 14.13 2.65 13.08
N HIS A 135 14.35 1.33 13.12
CA HIS A 135 15.37 0.62 12.36
C HIS A 135 14.78 -0.07 11.12
N ASN A 136 13.52 0.25 10.76
CA ASN A 136 12.76 -0.37 9.67
C ASN A 136 12.50 -1.87 9.85
N LYS A 137 12.58 -2.40 11.07
CA LYS A 137 12.21 -3.79 11.34
C LYS A 137 10.71 -3.89 11.54
N VAL A 138 10.08 -4.87 10.88
CA VAL A 138 8.65 -5.16 11.01
C VAL A 138 8.32 -5.58 12.45
N GLN A 139 7.37 -4.87 13.06
CA GLN A 139 6.87 -5.12 14.41
C GLN A 139 5.49 -5.77 14.39
N SER A 140 4.64 -5.39 13.43
CA SER A 140 3.32 -6.00 13.24
C SER A 140 2.93 -5.96 11.76
N GLU A 141 2.14 -6.94 11.34
CA GLU A 141 1.66 -7.08 9.98
C GLU A 141 0.24 -7.65 9.98
N LEU A 142 -0.63 -7.08 9.15
CA LEU A 142 -1.91 -7.67 8.78
C LEU A 142 -1.94 -7.85 7.26
N LYS A 143 -2.23 -9.08 6.82
CA LYS A 143 -2.59 -9.38 5.43
C LYS A 143 -4.06 -9.76 5.37
N HIS A 144 -4.81 -9.14 4.46
CA HIS A 144 -6.20 -9.49 4.19
C HIS A 144 -6.51 -9.42 2.69
N HIS A 145 -7.64 -10.01 2.31
CA HIS A 145 -8.08 -10.15 0.93
C HIS A 145 -9.23 -9.19 0.65
N VAL A 146 -9.18 -8.53 -0.50
CA VAL A 146 -10.24 -7.64 -0.99
C VAL A 146 -10.81 -8.25 -2.26
N ASP A 147 -12.09 -8.61 -2.21
CA ASP A 147 -12.88 -8.93 -3.39
C ASP A 147 -13.71 -7.70 -3.81
N PRO A 148 -13.50 -7.13 -5.01
CA PRO A 148 -14.32 -6.03 -5.54
C PRO A 148 -15.83 -6.32 -5.62
N GLN A 149 -16.23 -7.59 -5.52
CA GLN A 149 -17.63 -8.03 -5.54
C GLN A 149 -18.20 -8.27 -4.14
N ASP A 150 -17.40 -8.08 -3.08
CA ASP A 150 -17.91 -8.14 -1.70
C ASP A 150 -19.02 -7.09 -1.49
N ILE A 151 -20.07 -7.52 -0.81
CA ILE A 151 -21.28 -6.71 -0.56
C ILE A 151 -21.26 -6.05 0.82
N LEU A 152 -20.30 -6.42 1.68
CA LEU A 152 -20.04 -5.84 2.99
C LEU A 152 -19.01 -4.71 2.90
#